data_AF-A0A0B0ILU5-F1
#
_entry.id   AF-A0A0B0ILU5-F1
#
_cell.length_a   1.000
_cell.length_b   1.000
_cell.length_c   1.000
_cell.angle_alpha   90.00
_cell.angle_beta   90.00
_cell.angle_gamma   90.00
#
_symmetry.space_group_name_H-M   'P 1'
#
loop_
_entity.id
_entity.type
_entity.pdbx_description
1 polymer ?
#
loop_
_entity_poly.entity_id
_entity_poly.type
_entity_poly.pdbx_seq_one_letter_code
_entity_poly.pdbx_strand_id
1 'polypeptide(L)' 'MKLKKHTKKGRNLVYIGIWINAVGMALALVEGIPEPYPAFSIPLIIVGVLLFIVANFYREK' A
#
# COMPACT_ATOMS: atom_id res chain seq x y z
N MET A 1 11.36 22.40 5.55
CA MET A 1 11.08 21.02 6.01
C MET A 1 11.96 20.06 5.22
N LYS A 2 13.11 19.61 5.77
CA LYS A 2 13.94 18.60 5.09
C LYS A 2 13.19 17.27 5.15
N LEU A 3 12.69 16.79 4.02
CA LEU A 3 12.18 15.43 3.90
C LEU A 3 13.33 14.48 4.21
N LYS A 4 13.36 13.91 5.43
CA LYS A 4 14.33 12.87 5.78
C LYS A 4 14.16 11.74 4.78
N LYS A 5 15.24 11.37 4.08
CA LYS A 5 15.21 10.31 3.08
C LYS A 5 14.82 9.01 3.76
N HIS A 6 13.89 8.27 3.16
CA HIS A 6 13.68 6.88 3.55
C HIS A 6 14.92 6.07 3.16
N THR A 7 15.34 5.18 4.06
CA THR A 7 16.31 4.13 3.72
C THR A 7 15.81 3.32 2.52
N LYS A 8 16.70 2.58 1.84
CA LYS A 8 16.31 1.68 0.73
C LYS A 8 15.15 0.74 1.13
N LYS A 9 15.14 0.24 2.37
CA LYS A 9 14.07 -0.62 2.91
C LYS A 9 12.74 0.12 3.05
N GLY A 10 12.76 1.31 3.66
CA GLY A 10 11.56 2.14 3.80
C GLY A 10 10.95 2.54 2.47
N ARG A 11 11.80 2.86 1.48
CA ARG A 11 11.36 3.17 0.11
C ARG A 11 10.64 1.99 -0.55
N ASN A 12 11.19 0.77 -0.43
CA ASN A 12 10.57 -0.42 -0.99
C ASN A 12 9.20 -0.69 -0.37
N LEU A 13 9.07 -0.54 0.96
CA LEU A 13 7.78 -0.70 1.65
C LEU A 13 6.72 0.29 1.16
N VAL A 14 7.11 1.55 0.91
CA VAL A 14 6.21 2.53 0.29
C VAL A 14 5.76 2.08 -1.11
N TYR A 15 6.69 1.67 -1.97
CA TYR A 15 6.31 1.21 -3.32
C TYR A 15 5.37 -0.01 -3.28
N ILE A 16 5.66 -0.99 -2.42
CA ILE A 16 4.78 -2.16 -2.24
C ILE A 16 3.41 -1.71 -1.72
N GLY A 17 3.36 -0.80 -0.75
CA GLY A 17 2.11 -0.25 -0.23
C GLY A 17 1.27 0.49 -1.27
N ILE A 18 1.91 1.23 -2.19
CA ILE A 18 1.23 1.89 -3.32
C ILE A 18 0.60 0.84 -4.24
N TRP A 19 1.36 -0.17 -4.66
CA TRP A 19 0.85 -1.21 -5.55
C TRP A 19 -0.30 -2.00 -4.93
N ILE A 20 -0.17 -2.37 -3.65
CA ILE A 20 -1.22 -3.09 -2.93
C ILE A 20 -2.49 -2.24 -2.81
N ASN A 21 -2.38 -0.95 -2.51
CA ASN A 21 -3.54 -0.04 -2.50
C ASN A 21 -4.17 0.10 -3.87
N ALA A 22 -3.36 0.23 -4.93
CA ALA A 22 -3.86 0.36 -6.30
C ALA A 22 -4.63 -0.89 -6.72
N VAL A 23 -4.13 -2.09 -6.40
CA VAL A 23 -4.83 -3.35 -6.65
C VAL A 23 -6.12 -3.43 -5.82
N GLY A 24 -6.08 -3.09 -4.53
CA GLY A 24 -7.27 -3.07 -3.68
C GLY A 24 -8.35 -2.12 -4.19
N MET A 25 -7.97 -0.92 -4.65
CA MET A 25 -8.88 0.02 -5.29
C MET A 25 -9.42 -0.49 -6.63
N ALA A 26 -8.59 -1.12 -7.46
CA ALA A 26 -9.06 -1.71 -8.72
C ALA A 26 -10.09 -2.80 -8.46
N LEU A 27 -9.88 -3.66 -7.45
CA LEU A 27 -10.85 -4.69 -7.04
C LEU A 27 -12.17 -4.10 -6.51
N ALA A 28 -12.15 -2.88 -5.96
CA ALA A 28 -13.34 -2.20 -5.45
C ALA A 28 -14.12 -1.42 -6.52
N LEU A 29 -13.42 -0.86 -7.52
CA LEU A 29 -13.99 0.14 -8.43
C LEU A 29 -14.23 -0.38 -9.85
N VAL A 30 -13.57 -1.45 -10.26
CA VAL A 30 -13.74 -2.00 -11.61
C VAL A 30 -14.95 -2.92 -11.65
N GLU A 31 -15.92 -2.56 -12.48
CA GLU A 31 -17.11 -3.39 -12.73
C GLU A 31 -16.72 -4.67 -13.49
N GLY A 32 -17.46 -5.76 -13.23
CA GLY A 32 -17.26 -7.04 -13.91
C GLY A 32 -16.16 -7.93 -13.33
N ILE A 33 -15.56 -7.54 -12.19
CA ILE A 33 -14.67 -8.44 -11.44
C ILE A 33 -15.50 -9.57 -10.81
N PRO A 34 -15.17 -10.85 -11.08
CA PRO A 34 -15.94 -11.97 -10.55
C PRO A 34 -15.72 -12.16 -9.04
N GLU A 35 -16.72 -12.70 -8.35
CA GLU A 35 -16.55 -13.16 -6.97
C GLU A 35 -15.50 -14.28 -6.90
N PRO A 36 -14.69 -14.37 -5.82
CA PRO A 36 -14.75 -13.59 -4.59
C PRO A 36 -13.79 -12.38 -4.55
N TYR A 37 -13.23 -11.98 -5.69
CA TYR A 37 -12.12 -11.02 -5.72
C TYR A 37 -12.46 -9.63 -5.13
N PRO A 38 -13.65 -9.05 -5.34
CA PRO A 38 -14.02 -7.75 -4.75
C PRO A 38 -14.00 -7.76 -3.22
N ALA A 39 -14.27 -8.90 -2.58
CA ALA A 39 -14.24 -9.03 -1.12
C ALA A 39 -12.83 -8.83 -0.52
N PHE A 40 -11.76 -9.01 -1.30
CA PHE A 40 -10.39 -8.76 -0.86
C PHE A 40 -9.95 -7.30 -0.98
N SER A 41 -10.75 -6.44 -1.61
CA SER A 41 -10.40 -5.02 -1.82
C SER A 41 -10.08 -4.29 -0.52
N ILE A 42 -10.97 -4.37 0.46
CA ILE A 42 -10.81 -3.72 1.78
C ILE A 42 -9.58 -4.26 2.52
N PRO A 43 -9.40 -5.59 2.68
CA PRO A 43 -8.17 -6.14 3.26
C PRO A 43 -6.89 -5.65 2.59
N LEU A 44 -6.85 -5.60 1.25
CA LEU A 44 -5.68 -5.13 0.50
C LEU A 44 -5.39 -3.66 0.78
N ILE A 45 -6.39 -2.79 0.76
CA ILE A 45 -6.24 -1.36 1.08
C ILE A 45 -5.67 -1.20 2.50
N ILE A 46 -6.20 -1.95 3.48
CA ILE A 46 -5.71 -1.93 4.88
C ILE A 46 -4.23 -2.32 4.93
N VAL A 47 -3.84 -3.41 4.28
CA VAL A 47 -2.43 -3.87 4.23
C VAL A 47 -1.53 -2.81 3.61
N GLY A 48 -1.96 -2.19 2.51
CA GLY A 48 -1.20 -1.13 1.86
C GLY A 48 -0.99 0.09 2.76
N VAL A 49 -2.02 0.50 3.52
CA VAL A 49 -1.91 1.58 4.53
C VAL A 49 -0.96 1.19 5.66
N LEU A 50 -1.04 -0.03 6.17
CA LEU A 50 -0.14 -0.53 7.20
C LEU A 50 1.32 -0.51 6.73
N LEU A 51 1.59 -0.85 5.47
CA LEU A 51 2.94 -0.76 4.92
C LEU A 51 3.47 0.68 4.88
N PHE A 52 2.63 1.68 4.63
CA PHE A 52 3.04 3.08 4.74
C PHE A 52 3.40 3.48 6.16
N ILE A 53 2.61 3.04 7.14
CA ILE A 53 2.91 3.26 8.56
C ILE A 53 4.22 2.58 8.93
N VAL A 54 4.41 1.33 8.53
CA VAL A 54 5.63 0.56 8.80
C VAL A 54 6.85 1.20 8.12
N ALA A 55 6.71 1.71 6.90
CA ALA A 55 7.78 2.39 6.17
C ALA A 55 8.30 3.65 6.89
N ASN A 56 7.48 4.29 7.73
CA ASN A 56 7.89 5.45 8.52
C ASN A 56 8.93 5.11 9.59
N PHE A 57 8.94 3.87 10.11
CA PHE A 57 9.98 3.42 11.05
C PHE A 57 11.35 3.23 10.37
N TYR A 58 11.38 3.14 9.04
CA TYR A 58 12.61 3.00 8.25
C TYR A 58 13.12 4.33 7.68
N ARG A 59 12.70 5.47 8.26
CA ARG A 59 13.25 6.79 7.94
C ARG A 59 14.65 6.92 8.52
N GLU A 60 15.60 7.42 7.73
CA GLU A 60 16.93 7.74 8.24
C GLU A 60 16.79 8.82 9.33
N LYS A 61 17.47 8.61 10.46
CA LYS A 61 17.49 9.58 11.57
C LYS A 61 18.19 10.87 11.15
#